data_AF-Q0FUI1-F1
#
_entry.id   AF-Q0FUI1-F1
#
_cell.length_a   1.000
_cell.length_b   1.000
_cell.length_c   1.000
_cell.angle_alpha   90.00
_cell.angle_beta   90.00
_cell.angle_gamma   90.00
#
_symmetry.space_group_name_H-M   'P 1'
#
loop_
_entity.id
_entity.type
_entity.pdbx_description
1 polymer ?
#
loop_
_entity_poly.entity_id
_entity_poly.type
_entity_poly.pdbx_seq_one_letter_code
_entity_poly.pdbx_strand_id
1 'polypeptide(L)'
;MSQYTVLFDANVLYPAPMRDALMQLAVTDLFKAKWTADIHREWIDALLRNEPHRERAALERTRDLMDRATRDCLVTGYEALVPALTLPDPDDRHVLAAAIVGRCDAIVTQNLKDFPPAALAPFGIETQHPDDFFRNQLSLAPGLVCSALRKVRARLKNPLKSVDEYLAILTQQGLVATVADLEQFADLL
;
A
#
# COMPACT_ATOMS: atom_id res chain seq x y z
N MET A 1 20.85 10.26 5.93
CA MET A 1 19.86 10.58 4.88
C MET A 1 18.52 10.03 5.33
N SER A 2 17.46 10.83 5.34
CA SER A 2 16.11 10.31 5.60
C SER A 2 15.70 9.40 4.45
N GLN A 3 15.19 8.22 4.79
CA GLN A 3 14.67 7.27 3.82
C GLN A 3 13.24 7.67 3.47
N TYR A 4 12.89 7.60 2.18
CA TYR A 4 11.55 7.93 1.68
C TYR A 4 10.48 7.14 2.45
N THR A 5 9.49 7.83 2.99
CA THR A 5 8.45 7.29 3.88
C THR A 5 7.08 7.47 3.27
N VAL A 6 6.28 6.41 3.20
CA VAL A 6 4.94 6.45 2.59
C VAL A 6 3.90 5.91 3.55
N LEU A 7 2.74 6.56 3.57
CA LEU A 7 1.55 6.04 4.23
C LEU A 7 0.70 5.26 3.21
N PHE A 8 0.29 4.05 3.55
CA PHE A 8 -0.68 3.31 2.75
C PHE A 8 -2.10 3.63 3.20
N ASP A 9 -2.95 4.03 2.24
CA ASP A 9 -4.38 4.14 2.44
C ASP A 9 -5.03 2.74 2.55
N ALA A 10 -6.21 2.65 3.18
CA ALA A 10 -6.95 1.40 3.34
C ALA A 10 -7.34 0.78 1.99
N ASN A 11 -7.63 1.60 0.98
CA ASN A 11 -8.08 1.11 -0.33
C ASN A 11 -7.00 0.30 -1.09
N VAL A 12 -5.70 0.58 -0.89
CA VAL A 12 -4.62 -0.20 -1.50
C VAL A 12 -4.31 -1.48 -0.71
N LEU A 13 -4.72 -1.55 0.56
CA LEU A 13 -4.57 -2.73 1.41
C LEU A 13 -5.79 -3.66 1.36
N TYR A 14 -6.91 -3.20 0.79
CA TYR A 14 -8.13 -3.99 0.66
C TYR A 14 -7.95 -5.22 -0.25
N PRO A 15 -7.50 -5.09 -1.53
CA PRO A 15 -7.33 -6.24 -2.40
C PRO A 15 -6.11 -7.07 -1.96
N ALA A 16 -6.31 -8.37 -1.74
CA ALA A 16 -5.24 -9.26 -1.30
C ALA A 16 -3.99 -9.24 -2.23
N PRO A 17 -4.10 -9.26 -3.58
CA PRO A 17 -2.91 -9.23 -4.43
C PRO A 17 -2.10 -7.93 -4.31
N MET A 18 -2.78 -6.78 -4.21
CA MET A 18 -2.13 -5.48 -4.03
C MET A 18 -1.44 -5.41 -2.65
N ARG A 19 -2.15 -5.80 -1.59
CA ARG A 19 -1.61 -5.85 -0.22
C ARG A 19 -0.37 -6.72 -0.15
N ASP A 20 -0.40 -7.93 -0.71
CA ASP A 20 0.74 -8.85 -0.66
C ASP A 20 1.98 -8.28 -1.38
N ALA A 21 1.77 -7.61 -2.51
CA ALA A 21 2.84 -6.94 -3.26
C ALA A 21 3.44 -5.76 -2.47
N LEU A 22 2.61 -4.87 -1.94
CA LEU A 22 3.06 -3.73 -1.13
C LEU A 22 3.78 -4.18 0.14
N MET A 23 3.24 -5.18 0.85
CA MET A 23 3.86 -5.71 2.06
C MET A 23 5.18 -6.42 1.76
N GLN A 24 5.29 -7.13 0.63
CA GLN A 24 6.55 -7.75 0.23
C GLN A 24 7.61 -6.72 -0.16
N LEU A 25 7.22 -5.56 -0.70
CA LEU A 25 8.13 -4.44 -0.92
C LEU A 25 8.50 -3.72 0.38
N ALA A 26 7.56 -3.52 1.30
CA ALA A 26 7.79 -2.81 2.56
C ALA A 26 8.88 -3.48 3.42
N VAL A 27 9.06 -4.79 3.31
CA VAL A 27 10.13 -5.52 4.02
C VAL A 27 11.50 -5.51 3.29
N THR A 28 11.62 -4.82 2.15
CA THR A 28 12.89 -4.68 1.43
C THR A 28 13.71 -3.48 1.88
N ASP A 29 13.15 -2.62 2.73
CA ASP A 29 13.73 -1.31 3.11
C ASP A 29 14.01 -0.40 1.88
N LEU A 30 13.30 -0.57 0.76
CA LEU A 30 13.39 0.39 -0.35
C LEU A 30 12.79 1.75 0.03
N PHE A 31 11.76 1.71 0.88
CA PHE A 31 11.09 2.84 1.50
C PHE A 31 10.59 2.41 2.89
N LYS A 32 10.19 3.37 3.72
CA LYS A 32 9.50 3.09 4.99
C LYS A 32 8.00 3.12 4.77
N ALA A 33 7.32 1.99 4.98
CA ALA A 33 5.87 1.94 4.93
C ALA A 33 5.28 2.30 6.30
N LYS A 34 4.20 3.08 6.29
CA LYS A 34 3.46 3.51 7.48
C LYS A 34 1.96 3.24 7.30
N TRP A 35 1.27 3.00 8.41
CA TRP A 35 -0.18 2.88 8.49
C TRP A 35 -0.66 3.06 9.94
N THR A 36 -1.97 3.06 10.16
CA THR A 36 -2.58 3.17 11.49
C THR A 36 -3.46 1.97 11.80
N ALA A 37 -3.85 1.84 13.07
CA ALA A 37 -4.84 0.86 13.49
C ALA A 37 -6.23 1.12 12.85
N ASP A 38 -6.57 2.38 12.55
CA ASP A 38 -7.82 2.73 11.88
C ASP A 38 -7.81 2.33 10.40
N ILE A 39 -6.71 2.57 9.69
CA ILE A 39 -6.53 2.07 8.31
C ILE A 39 -6.66 0.54 8.28
N HIS A 40 -6.12 -0.17 9.27
CA HIS A 40 -6.32 -1.60 9.40
C HIS A 40 -7.78 -2.00 9.59
N ARG A 41 -8.48 -1.29 10.49
CA ARG A 41 -9.90 -1.51 10.73
C ARG A 41 -10.72 -1.30 9.46
N GLU A 42 -10.42 -0.26 8.69
CA GLU A 42 -11.15 0.09 7.47
C GLU A 42 -11.07 -0.98 6.40
N TRP A 43 -9.88 -1.45 6.04
CA TRP A 43 -9.78 -2.47 5.00
C TRP A 43 -10.33 -3.83 5.48
N ILE A 44 -10.21 -4.15 6.77
CA ILE A 44 -10.79 -5.36 7.37
C ILE A 44 -12.33 -5.29 7.32
N ASP A 45 -12.90 -4.17 7.76
CA ASP A 45 -14.35 -3.97 7.82
C ASP A 45 -14.94 -3.90 6.42
N ALA A 46 -14.26 -3.25 5.47
CA ALA A 46 -14.65 -3.25 4.06
C ALA A 46 -14.66 -4.68 3.49
N LEU A 47 -13.65 -5.51 3.77
CA LEU A 47 -13.61 -6.90 3.32
C LEU A 47 -14.75 -7.72 3.91
N LEU A 48 -15.06 -7.54 5.20
CA LEU A 48 -16.14 -8.29 5.85
C LEU A 48 -17.54 -7.84 5.39
N ARG A 49 -17.70 -6.59 4.96
CA ARG A 49 -18.94 -6.13 4.31
C ARG A 49 -19.15 -6.82 2.97
N ASN A 50 -18.10 -6.96 2.16
CA ASN A 50 -18.18 -7.54 0.82
C ASN A 50 -18.11 -9.07 0.81
N GLU A 51 -17.42 -9.66 1.78
CA GLU A 51 -17.23 -11.12 1.91
C GLU A 51 -17.53 -11.59 3.36
N PRO A 52 -18.81 -11.58 3.79
CA PRO A 52 -19.20 -11.85 5.18
C PRO A 52 -18.87 -13.26 5.69
N HIS A 53 -18.55 -14.19 4.79
CA HIS A 53 -18.17 -15.56 5.11
C HIS A 53 -16.72 -15.68 5.63
N ARG A 54 -15.91 -14.62 5.53
CA ARG A 54 -14.55 -14.63 6.07
C ARG A 54 -14.55 -14.54 7.59
N GLU A 55 -13.59 -15.21 8.20
CA GLU A 55 -13.33 -15.08 9.63
C GLU A 55 -12.55 -13.79 9.93
N ARG A 56 -13.11 -12.89 10.73
CA ARG A 56 -12.41 -11.69 11.21
C ARG A 56 -11.05 -12.03 11.85
N ALA A 57 -11.00 -13.12 12.63
CA ALA A 57 -9.76 -13.58 13.26
C ALA A 57 -8.65 -13.92 12.25
N ALA A 58 -8.98 -14.39 11.04
CA ALA A 58 -8.00 -14.59 9.99
C ALA A 58 -7.45 -13.26 9.44
N LEU A 59 -8.29 -12.24 9.28
CA LEU A 59 -7.87 -10.92 8.82
C LEU A 59 -7.03 -10.18 9.87
N GLU A 60 -7.38 -10.31 11.15
CA GLU A 60 -6.59 -9.76 12.26
C GLU A 60 -5.22 -10.45 12.39
N ARG A 61 -5.15 -11.77 12.18
CA ARG A 61 -3.85 -12.45 12.08
C ARG A 61 -2.98 -11.88 10.94
N THR A 62 -3.59 -11.55 9.80
CA THR A 62 -2.88 -10.90 8.69
C THR A 62 -2.37 -9.52 9.10
N ARG A 63 -3.20 -8.68 9.73
CA ARG A 63 -2.77 -7.40 10.31
C ARG A 63 -1.57 -7.59 11.23
N ASP A 64 -1.64 -8.51 12.18
CA ASP A 64 -0.57 -8.72 13.16
C ASP A 64 0.75 -9.14 12.49
N LEU A 65 0.67 -9.90 11.39
CA LEU A 65 1.83 -10.26 10.58
C LEU A 65 2.40 -9.06 9.83
N MET A 66 1.56 -8.15 9.33
CA MET A 66 2.01 -6.90 8.69
C MET A 66 2.78 -6.04 9.69
N ASP A 67 2.21 -5.80 10.87
CA ASP A 67 2.82 -4.99 11.93
C ASP A 67 4.16 -5.56 12.41
N ARG A 68 4.24 -6.88 12.56
CA ARG A 68 5.47 -7.56 12.97
C ARG A 68 6.56 -7.57 11.91
N ALA A 69 6.18 -7.63 10.63
CA ALA A 69 7.14 -7.77 9.54
C ALA A 69 7.78 -6.43 9.15
N THR A 70 7.07 -5.32 9.33
CA THR A 70 7.53 -4.00 8.90
C THR A 70 7.92 -3.15 10.12
N ARG A 71 9.19 -2.74 10.15
CA ARG A 71 9.73 -1.96 11.27
C ARG A 71 9.14 -0.55 11.29
N ASP A 72 8.81 -0.08 12.48
CA ASP A 72 8.35 1.30 12.70
C ASP A 72 7.18 1.66 11.78
N CYS A 73 6.23 0.74 11.54
CA CYS A 73 5.13 0.96 10.60
C CYS A 73 3.92 1.68 11.21
N LEU A 74 3.61 1.41 12.47
CA LEU A 74 2.41 1.94 13.12
C LEU A 74 2.59 3.40 13.53
N VAL A 75 1.72 4.25 13.01
CA VAL A 75 1.57 5.65 13.42
C VAL A 75 0.47 5.75 14.47
N THR A 76 0.75 6.47 15.55
CA THR A 76 -0.17 6.71 16.68
C THR A 76 -0.15 8.18 17.08
N GLY A 77 -1.20 8.68 17.74
CA GLY A 77 -1.23 10.05 18.25
C GLY A 77 -1.55 11.12 17.19
N TYR A 78 -2.18 10.72 16.09
CA TYR A 78 -2.63 11.62 15.01
C TYR A 78 -4.03 12.18 15.25
N GLU A 79 -4.78 11.63 16.20
CA GLU A 79 -6.21 11.87 16.41
C GLU A 79 -6.50 13.35 16.72
N ALA A 80 -5.62 14.01 17.47
CA ALA A 80 -5.75 15.43 17.82
C ALA A 80 -5.64 16.37 16.61
N LEU A 81 -5.02 15.93 15.51
CA LEU A 81 -4.84 16.72 14.30
C LEU A 81 -6.04 16.59 13.34
N VAL A 82 -6.78 15.49 13.39
CA VAL A 82 -7.91 15.20 12.47
C VAL A 82 -8.91 16.34 12.37
N PRO A 83 -9.39 16.97 13.47
CA PRO A 83 -10.39 18.04 13.39
C PRO A 83 -9.88 19.32 12.72
N ALA A 84 -8.55 19.53 12.66
CA ALA A 84 -7.93 20.72 12.09
C ALA A 84 -7.65 20.61 10.58
N LEU A 85 -7.83 19.43 10.00
CA LEU A 85 -7.60 19.18 8.59
C LEU A 85 -8.90 19.30 7.79
N THR A 86 -8.75 19.72 6.54
CA THR A 86 -9.86 19.83 5.58
C THR A 86 -9.49 19.04 4.33
N LEU A 87 -10.27 18.01 4.03
CA LEU A 87 -10.20 17.23 2.80
C LEU A 87 -11.60 17.19 2.15
N PRO A 88 -11.69 16.85 0.85
CA PRO A 88 -12.97 16.65 0.18
C PRO A 88 -13.85 15.62 0.89
N ASP A 89 -13.25 14.51 1.35
CA ASP A 89 -13.90 13.53 2.22
C ASP A 89 -13.48 13.75 3.68
N PRO A 90 -14.42 14.04 4.59
CA PRO A 90 -14.13 14.16 6.01
C PRO A 90 -13.57 12.88 6.66
N ASP A 91 -13.87 11.71 6.09
CA ASP A 91 -13.39 10.44 6.62
C ASP A 91 -11.90 10.25 6.31
N ASP A 92 -11.39 10.74 5.17
CA ASP A 92 -9.95 10.62 4.83
C ASP A 92 -9.00 11.49 5.66
N ARG A 93 -9.53 12.37 6.53
CA ARG A 93 -8.71 13.27 7.35
C ARG A 93 -7.80 12.53 8.32
N HIS A 94 -8.16 11.33 8.78
CA HIS A 94 -7.26 10.55 9.64
C HIS A 94 -6.06 10.02 8.87
N VAL A 95 -6.19 9.71 7.57
CA VAL A 95 -5.09 9.29 6.70
C VAL A 95 -4.07 10.43 6.58
N LEU A 96 -4.54 11.66 6.27
CA LEU A 96 -3.63 12.81 6.21
C LEU A 96 -3.02 13.15 7.58
N ALA A 97 -3.80 13.09 8.67
CA ALA A 97 -3.26 13.32 10.01
C ALA A 97 -2.14 12.33 10.35
N ALA A 98 -2.34 11.06 10.03
CA ALA A 98 -1.34 10.01 10.21
C ALA A 98 -0.11 10.23 9.33
N ALA A 99 -0.27 10.66 8.07
CA ALA A 99 0.84 10.98 7.19
C ALA A 99 1.71 12.10 7.78
N ILE A 100 1.09 13.15 8.34
CA ILE A 100 1.78 14.28 8.98
C ILE A 100 2.55 13.82 10.22
N VAL A 101 1.89 13.12 11.15
CA VAL A 101 2.53 12.64 12.39
C VAL A 101 3.62 11.60 12.10
N GLY A 102 3.38 10.74 11.11
CA GLY A 102 4.33 9.74 10.63
C GLY A 102 5.50 10.30 9.82
N ARG A 103 5.51 11.61 9.53
CA ARG A 103 6.50 12.29 8.68
C ARG A 103 6.64 11.60 7.32
N CYS A 104 5.51 11.26 6.72
CA CYS A 104 5.47 10.64 5.41
C CYS A 104 5.76 11.70 4.34
N ASP A 105 6.44 11.27 3.28
CA ASP A 105 6.67 12.05 2.07
C ASP A 105 5.51 11.89 1.08
N ALA A 106 4.80 10.75 1.12
CA ALA A 106 3.63 10.52 0.28
C ALA A 106 2.55 9.64 0.92
N ILE A 107 1.33 9.77 0.42
CA ILE A 107 0.19 8.87 0.63
C ILE A 107 0.00 8.05 -0.65
N VAL A 108 -0.05 6.73 -0.54
CA VAL A 108 -0.34 5.83 -1.66
C VAL A 108 -1.80 5.40 -1.58
N THR A 109 -2.59 5.77 -2.60
CA THR A 109 -4.04 5.58 -2.64
C THR A 109 -4.53 5.36 -4.07
N GLN A 110 -5.62 4.61 -4.25
CA GLN A 110 -6.31 4.56 -5.55
C GLN A 110 -7.12 5.83 -5.84
N ASN A 111 -7.52 6.59 -4.81
CA ASN A 111 -8.44 7.71 -4.95
C ASN A 111 -7.72 9.06 -4.83
N LEU A 112 -6.95 9.44 -5.85
CA LEU A 112 -6.19 10.69 -5.85
C LEU A 112 -7.03 11.95 -5.57
N LYS A 113 -8.29 11.95 -5.98
CA LYS A 113 -9.22 13.07 -5.79
C LYS A 113 -9.51 13.38 -4.32
N ASP A 114 -9.38 12.38 -3.44
CA ASP A 114 -9.68 12.50 -2.01
C ASP A 114 -8.50 13.19 -1.28
N PHE A 115 -7.32 13.20 -1.92
CA PHE A 115 -6.10 13.82 -1.41
C PHE A 115 -5.54 14.86 -2.41
N PRO A 116 -6.27 15.97 -2.68
CA PRO A 116 -5.87 16.93 -3.70
C PRO A 116 -4.51 17.58 -3.35
N PRO A 117 -3.60 17.77 -4.32
CA PRO A 117 -2.25 18.32 -4.04
C PRO A 117 -2.24 19.63 -3.26
N ALA A 118 -3.22 20.51 -3.51
CA ALA A 118 -3.34 21.78 -2.80
C ALA A 118 -3.58 21.62 -1.28
N ALA A 119 -4.28 20.55 -0.86
CA ALA A 119 -4.52 20.26 0.56
C ALA A 119 -3.29 19.62 1.23
N LEU A 120 -2.47 18.89 0.47
CA LEU A 120 -1.28 18.20 0.99
C LEU A 120 -0.02 19.09 1.00
N ALA A 121 0.09 20.01 0.03
CA ALA A 121 1.27 20.86 -0.17
C ALA A 121 1.76 21.61 1.10
N PRO A 122 0.89 22.15 1.98
CA PRO A 122 1.32 22.79 3.22
C PRO A 122 2.11 21.87 4.16
N PHE A 123 1.96 20.56 4.01
CA PHE A 123 2.61 19.54 4.84
C PHE A 123 3.80 18.88 4.13
N GLY A 124 4.09 19.25 2.88
CA GLY A 124 5.14 18.62 2.08
C GLY A 124 4.86 17.17 1.72
N ILE A 125 3.58 16.79 1.67
CA ILE A 125 3.13 15.42 1.36
C ILE A 125 2.64 15.38 -0.08
N GLU A 126 2.98 14.32 -0.80
CA GLU A 126 2.44 14.02 -2.12
C GLU A 126 1.35 12.94 -2.04
N THR A 127 0.51 12.85 -3.07
CA THR A 127 -0.37 11.69 -3.29
C THR A 127 0.12 10.92 -4.50
N GLN A 128 0.14 9.59 -4.42
CA GLN A 128 0.57 8.73 -5.51
C GLN A 128 -0.42 7.58 -5.74
N HIS A 129 -0.72 7.33 -7.02
CA HIS A 129 -1.47 6.15 -7.42
C HIS A 129 -0.55 4.93 -7.24
N PRO A 130 -1.05 3.75 -6.80
CA PRO A 130 -0.21 2.57 -6.65
C PRO A 130 0.56 2.21 -7.92
N ASP A 131 -0.03 2.37 -9.11
CA ASP A 131 0.67 2.10 -10.37
C ASP A 131 1.93 2.96 -10.54
N ASP A 132 1.82 4.28 -10.31
CA ASP A 132 2.98 5.17 -10.38
C ASP A 132 3.98 4.86 -9.27
N PHE A 133 3.51 4.55 -8.06
CA PHE A 133 4.37 4.20 -6.94
C PHE A 133 5.21 2.95 -7.23
N PHE A 134 4.62 1.88 -7.74
CA PHE A 134 5.33 0.65 -8.11
C PHE A 134 6.32 0.90 -9.25
N ARG A 135 5.96 1.70 -10.26
CA ARG A 135 6.89 2.10 -11.33
C ARG A 135 8.08 2.88 -10.82
N ASN A 136 7.86 3.83 -9.92
CA ASN A 136 8.93 4.59 -9.28
C ASN A 136 9.89 3.66 -8.53
N GLN A 137 9.34 2.70 -7.78
CA GLN A 137 10.16 1.69 -7.07
C GLN A 137 10.92 0.77 -8.05
N LEU A 138 10.28 0.35 -9.14
CA LEU A 138 10.86 -0.49 -10.17
C LEU A 138 12.01 0.22 -10.90
N SER A 139 11.84 1.51 -11.22
CA SER A 139 12.87 2.34 -11.82
C SER A 139 14.07 2.54 -10.88
N LEU A 140 13.80 2.72 -9.58
CA LEU A 140 14.83 2.93 -8.57
C LEU A 140 15.64 1.66 -8.27
N ALA A 141 14.97 0.50 -8.15
CA ALA A 141 15.61 -0.75 -7.73
C ALA A 141 14.97 -1.98 -8.39
N PRO A 142 15.18 -2.19 -9.71
CA PRO A 142 14.45 -3.21 -10.47
C PRO A 142 14.67 -4.62 -9.93
N GLY A 143 15.90 -4.95 -9.54
CA GLY A 143 16.23 -6.26 -8.97
C GLY A 143 15.52 -6.55 -7.63
N LEU A 144 15.35 -5.55 -6.76
CA LEU A 144 14.64 -5.70 -5.49
C LEU A 144 13.15 -5.88 -5.73
N VAL A 145 12.56 -5.07 -6.62
CA VAL A 145 11.14 -5.15 -6.96
C VAL A 145 10.81 -6.48 -7.63
N CYS A 146 11.58 -6.92 -8.63
CA CYS A 146 11.36 -8.21 -9.28
C CYS A 146 11.50 -9.37 -8.28
N SER A 147 12.52 -9.35 -7.42
CA SER A 147 12.72 -10.38 -6.39
C SER A 147 11.55 -10.41 -5.38
N ALA A 148 11.03 -9.25 -4.99
CA ALA A 148 9.85 -9.13 -4.13
C ALA A 148 8.62 -9.74 -4.81
N LEU A 149 8.31 -9.32 -6.03
CA LEU A 149 7.14 -9.80 -6.78
C LEU A 149 7.22 -11.30 -7.09
N ARG A 150 8.40 -11.82 -7.43
CA ARG A 150 8.65 -13.26 -7.55
C ARG A 150 8.34 -14.03 -6.27
N LYS A 151 8.75 -13.49 -5.11
CA LYS A 151 8.43 -14.11 -3.80
C LYS A 151 6.94 -14.14 -3.54
N VAL A 152 6.18 -13.10 -3.93
CA VAL A 152 4.71 -13.11 -3.85
C VAL A 152 4.15 -14.21 -4.74
N ARG A 153 4.51 -14.22 -6.03
CA ARG A 153 4.04 -15.22 -7.00
C ARG A 153 4.32 -16.65 -6.54
N ALA A 154 5.53 -16.94 -6.05
CA ALA A 154 5.92 -18.26 -5.58
C ALA A 154 5.14 -18.76 -4.35
N ARG A 155 4.46 -17.87 -3.60
CA ARG A 155 3.57 -18.25 -2.49
C ARG A 155 2.17 -18.65 -2.96
N LEU A 156 1.77 -18.24 -4.16
CA LEU A 156 0.49 -18.62 -4.75
C LEU A 156 0.58 -20.09 -5.20
N LYS A 157 0.13 -21.02 -4.35
CA LYS A 157 0.22 -22.47 -4.62
C LYS A 157 -1.09 -23.10 -5.10
N ASN A 158 -2.22 -22.43 -4.87
CA ASN A 158 -3.56 -22.96 -5.14
C ASN A 158 -4.43 -21.91 -5.86
N PRO A 159 -4.34 -21.81 -7.20
CA PRO A 159 -3.40 -22.52 -8.07
C PRO A 159 -2.02 -21.86 -8.12
N LEU A 160 -1.02 -22.62 -8.58
CA LEU A 160 0.26 -22.05 -9.01
C LEU A 160 0.01 -21.06 -10.15
N LYS A 161 0.75 -19.94 -10.15
CA LYS A 161 0.62 -18.88 -11.15
C LYS A 161 1.87 -18.78 -12.02
N SER A 162 1.70 -18.82 -13.34
CA SER A 162 2.74 -18.45 -14.29
C SER A 162 3.09 -16.95 -14.15
N VAL A 163 4.17 -16.50 -14.81
CA VAL A 163 4.52 -15.07 -14.81
C VAL A 163 3.37 -14.27 -15.43
N ASP A 164 2.88 -14.68 -16.60
CA ASP A 164 1.80 -14.01 -17.32
C ASP A 164 0.50 -13.95 -16.51
N GLU A 165 0.12 -15.04 -15.83
CA GLU A 165 -1.07 -15.06 -14.98
C GLU A 165 -0.92 -14.10 -13.78
N TYR A 166 0.28 -14.00 -13.22
CA TYR A 166 0.54 -13.09 -12.10
C TYR A 166 0.55 -11.63 -12.56
N LEU A 167 1.16 -11.32 -13.71
CA LEU A 167 1.11 -9.99 -14.32
C LEU A 167 -0.34 -9.59 -14.64
N ALA A 168 -1.15 -10.51 -15.17
CA ALA A 168 -2.58 -10.26 -15.41
C ALA A 168 -3.35 -9.94 -14.11
N ILE A 169 -3.01 -10.59 -12.99
CA ILE A 169 -3.58 -10.26 -11.67
C ILE A 169 -3.20 -8.83 -11.26
N LEU A 170 -1.94 -8.43 -11.42
CA LEU A 170 -1.48 -7.07 -11.10
C LEU A 170 -2.17 -6.02 -11.98
N THR A 171 -2.33 -6.28 -13.28
CA THR A 171 -3.10 -5.43 -14.20
C THR A 171 -4.54 -5.25 -13.72
N GLN A 172 -5.20 -6.33 -13.24
CA GLN A 172 -6.55 -6.24 -12.68
C GLN A 172 -6.62 -5.41 -11.38
N GLN A 173 -5.51 -5.24 -10.67
CA GLN A 173 -5.41 -4.33 -9.52
C GLN A 173 -5.14 -2.88 -9.92
N GLY A 174 -5.08 -2.58 -11.22
CA GLY A 174 -4.82 -1.23 -11.74
C GLY A 174 -3.34 -0.92 -11.92
N LEU A 175 -2.43 -1.91 -11.87
CA LEU A 175 -0.98 -1.72 -12.06
C LEU A 175 -0.57 -1.83 -13.55
N VAL A 176 -1.32 -1.20 -14.45
CA VAL A 176 -1.19 -1.40 -15.91
C VAL A 176 0.18 -0.96 -16.42
N ALA A 177 0.62 0.24 -16.04
CA ALA A 177 1.89 0.79 -16.50
C ALA A 177 3.09 0.11 -15.82
N THR A 178 2.95 -0.28 -14.55
CA THR A 178 3.94 -1.13 -13.86
C THR A 178 4.13 -2.45 -14.58
N VAL A 179 3.03 -3.12 -14.97
CA VAL A 179 3.10 -4.41 -15.66
C VAL A 179 3.80 -4.27 -17.01
N ALA A 180 3.50 -3.23 -17.79
CA ALA A 180 4.19 -2.96 -19.05
C ALA A 180 5.72 -2.81 -18.87
N ASP A 181 6.16 -2.17 -17.78
CA ASP A 181 7.59 -2.08 -17.46
C ASP A 181 8.16 -3.43 -16.98
N LEU A 182 7.39 -4.21 -16.22
CA LEU A 182 7.77 -5.53 -15.70
C LEU A 182 7.94 -6.61 -16.78
N GLU A 183 7.25 -6.49 -17.92
CA GLU A 183 7.39 -7.43 -19.05
C GLU A 183 8.84 -7.54 -19.53
N GLN A 184 9.61 -6.45 -19.44
CA GLN A 184 11.04 -6.42 -19.76
C GLN A 184 11.90 -7.25 -18.80
N PHE A 185 11.34 -7.62 -17.65
CA PHE A 185 11.99 -8.37 -16.58
C PHE A 185 11.30 -9.72 -16.30
N ALA A 186 10.49 -10.23 -17.24
CA ALA A 186 9.68 -11.44 -17.04
C ALA A 186 10.48 -12.65 -16.52
N ASP A 187 11.72 -12.83 -16.97
CA ASP A 187 12.61 -13.92 -16.53
C ASP A 187 13.05 -13.80 -15.05
N LEU A 188 12.88 -12.63 -14.43
CA LEU A 188 13.24 -12.37 -13.03
C LEU A 188 12.06 -12.56 -12.07
N LEU A 189 10.84 -12.65 -12.60
CA LEU A 189 9.59 -12.74 -11.84
C LEU A 189 9.23 -14.16 -11.44
#